data_AF-T1A209-F1
#
_entry.id   AF-T1A209-F1
#
_cell.length_a   1.000
_cell.length_b   1.000
_cell.length_c   1.000
_cell.angle_alpha   90.00
_cell.angle_beta   90.00
_cell.angle_gamma   90.00
#
_symmetry.space_group_name_H-M   'P 1'
#
loop_
_entity.id
_entity.type
_entity.pdbx_description
1 polymer ?
#
loop_
_entity_poly.entity_id
_entity_poly.type
_entity_poly.pdbx_seq_one_letter_code
_entity_poly.pdbx_strand_id
1 'polypeptide(L)'
;MVATVDQAKSLEAAADLLRPDCASLISAVRWIRRRVMPVRTVFTLLAGMFPGIFQGCALTVADFRLRLDCVTVLVQARHLARDTLPNLPRPLGFIPPRAEGGGRKIRFQQRMGTDPPALAG
;
A
#
# COMPACT_ATOMS: atom_id res chain seq x y z
N MET A 1 6.87 5.54 -6.79
CA MET A 1 5.53 5.83 -6.22
C MET A 1 5.59 6.26 -4.75
N VAL A 2 5.79 5.39 -3.73
CA VAL A 2 5.78 5.85 -2.32
C VAL A 2 6.88 6.86 -2.04
N ALA A 3 8.11 6.61 -2.51
CA ALA A 3 9.21 7.58 -2.42
C ALA A 3 8.87 8.92 -3.09
N THR A 4 8.12 8.89 -4.19
CA THR A 4 7.63 10.09 -4.88
C THR A 4 6.64 10.87 -4.02
N VAL A 5 5.76 10.16 -3.29
CA VAL A 5 4.81 10.77 -2.36
C VAL A 5 5.53 11.35 -1.14
N ASP A 6 6.57 10.69 -0.65
CA ASP A 6 7.37 11.20 0.48
C ASP A 6 8.16 12.47 0.13
N GLN A 7 8.51 12.67 -1.14
CA GLN A 7 9.20 13.87 -1.64
C GLN A 7 8.25 14.99 -2.08
N ALA A 8 6.95 14.71 -2.19
CA ALA A 8 5.98 15.68 -2.65
C ALA A 8 5.62 16.69 -1.54
N LYS A 9 5.37 17.94 -1.93
CA LYS A 9 4.94 19.00 -1.01
C LYS A 9 3.54 18.76 -0.43
N SER A 10 2.71 18.01 -1.14
CA SER A 10 1.37 17.60 -0.70
C SER A 10 0.92 16.31 -1.40
N LEU A 11 -0.18 15.71 -0.91
CA LEU A 11 -0.78 14.53 -1.55
C LEU A 11 -1.40 14.87 -2.90
N GLU A 12 -1.92 16.07 -3.08
CA GLU A 12 -2.47 16.60 -4.33
C GLU A 12 -1.37 16.73 -5.38
N ALA A 13 -0.22 17.34 -5.03
CA ALA A 13 0.91 17.45 -5.94
C ALA A 13 1.46 16.06 -6.34
N ALA A 14 1.46 15.10 -5.40
CA ALA A 14 1.80 13.72 -5.72
C ALA A 14 0.74 13.06 -6.64
N ALA A 15 -0.53 13.42 -6.49
CA ALA A 15 -1.65 12.92 -7.30
C ALA A 15 -1.56 13.39 -8.74
N ASP A 16 -1.28 14.68 -8.95
CA ASP A 16 -1.10 15.26 -10.29
C ASP A 16 0.07 14.59 -11.02
N LEU A 17 1.18 14.31 -10.31
CA LEU A 17 2.35 13.67 -10.89
C LEU A 17 2.15 12.17 -11.19
N LEU A 18 1.53 11.42 -10.26
CA LEU A 18 1.44 9.96 -10.35
C LEU A 18 0.22 9.47 -11.11
N ARG A 19 -0.82 10.31 -11.24
CA ARG A 19 -2.07 9.92 -11.90
C ARG A 19 -2.76 11.11 -12.60
N PRO A 20 -2.12 11.68 -13.62
CA PRO A 20 -2.68 12.81 -14.37
C PRO A 20 -4.02 12.46 -15.05
N ASP A 21 -4.22 11.20 -15.44
CA ASP A 21 -5.42 10.75 -16.18
C ASP A 21 -6.64 10.48 -15.28
N CYS A 22 -6.57 10.78 -13.98
CA CYS A 22 -7.69 10.51 -13.08
C CYS A 22 -8.81 11.55 -13.29
N ALA A 23 -10.04 11.07 -13.50
CA ALA A 23 -11.22 11.92 -13.71
C ALA A 23 -11.48 12.98 -12.61
N SER A 24 -10.95 12.79 -11.40
CA SER A 24 -10.95 13.84 -10.38
C SER A 24 -9.75 13.72 -9.43
N LEU A 25 -9.28 14.87 -8.94
CA LEU A 25 -8.20 14.97 -7.94
C LEU A 25 -8.52 14.17 -6.68
N ILE A 26 -9.76 14.23 -6.19
CA ILE A 26 -10.22 13.45 -5.02
C ILE A 26 -10.04 11.95 -5.26
N SER A 27 -10.36 11.46 -6.46
CA SER A 27 -10.19 10.06 -6.82
C SER A 27 -8.72 9.65 -6.92
N ALA A 28 -7.87 10.54 -7.44
CA ALA A 28 -6.43 10.35 -7.52
C ALA A 28 -5.79 10.28 -6.12
N VAL A 29 -6.11 11.24 -5.24
CA VAL A 29 -5.65 11.26 -3.84
C VAL A 29 -6.12 10.00 -3.09
N ARG A 30 -7.39 9.59 -3.25
CA ARG A 30 -7.90 8.36 -2.62
C ARG A 30 -7.17 7.10 -3.12
N TRP A 31 -6.77 7.08 -4.38
CA TRP A 31 -5.98 5.98 -4.94
C TRP A 31 -4.55 5.95 -4.36
N ILE A 32 -3.91 7.12 -4.22
CA ILE A 32 -2.58 7.24 -3.60
C ILE A 32 -2.63 6.78 -2.15
N ARG A 33 -3.57 7.32 -1.35
CA ARG A 33 -3.70 6.96 0.08
C ARG A 33 -3.83 5.45 0.27
N ARG A 34 -4.66 4.78 -0.55
CA ARG A 34 -4.83 3.33 -0.50
C ARG A 34 -3.55 2.53 -0.76
N ARG A 35 -2.60 3.09 -1.50
CA ARG A 35 -1.32 2.42 -1.79
C ARG A 35 -0.20 2.82 -0.83
N VAL A 36 -0.22 4.04 -0.30
CA VAL A 36 0.83 4.57 0.59
C VAL A 36 0.61 4.15 2.04
N MET A 37 -0.64 4.18 2.52
CA MET A 37 -0.95 3.90 3.94
C MET A 37 -0.42 2.54 4.40
N PRO A 38 -0.63 1.42 3.66
CA PRO A 38 -0.10 0.12 4.09
C PRO A 38 1.44 0.10 4.23
N VAL A 39 2.15 0.84 3.38
CA VAL A 39 3.62 0.94 3.44
C VAL A 39 4.06 1.74 4.66
N ARG A 40 3.38 2.86 4.97
CA ARG A 40 3.66 3.66 6.16
C ARG A 40 3.37 2.89 7.45
N THR A 41 2.26 2.16 7.51
CA THR A 41 1.95 1.27 8.64
C THR A 41 3.06 0.24 8.86
N VAL A 42 3.57 -0.36 7.79
CA VAL A 42 4.70 -1.28 7.86
C VAL A 42 5.95 -0.61 8.42
N PHE A 43 6.29 0.61 7.98
CA PHE A 43 7.45 1.33 8.52
C PHE A 43 7.33 1.61 10.01
N THR A 44 6.13 2.01 10.48
CA THR A 44 5.87 2.17 11.91
C THR A 44 6.08 0.86 12.68
N LEU A 45 5.59 -0.27 12.16
CA LEU A 45 5.76 -1.58 12.80
C LEU A 45 7.23 -1.97 12.87
N LEU A 46 7.97 -1.84 11.76
CA LEU A 46 9.40 -2.16 11.73
C LEU A 46 10.21 -1.29 12.70
N ALA A 47 9.88 0.00 12.79
CA ALA A 47 10.54 0.91 13.72
C ALA A 47 10.32 0.49 15.18
N GLY A 48 9.13 -0.02 15.52
CA GLY A 48 8.84 -0.56 16.84
C GLY A 48 9.45 -1.94 17.11
N MET A 49 9.54 -2.81 16.10
CA MET A 49 10.06 -4.19 16.26
C MET A 49 11.59 -4.26 16.27
N PHE A 50 12.25 -3.38 15.51
CA PHE A 50 13.70 -3.37 15.37
C PHE A 50 14.29 -1.99 15.74
N PRO A 51 14.10 -1.52 16.99
CA PRO A 51 14.57 -0.20 17.39
C PRO A 51 16.09 -0.07 17.26
N GLY A 52 16.87 -1.13 17.48
CA GLY A 52 18.33 -1.10 17.27
C GLY A 52 18.74 -0.75 15.83
N ILE A 53 17.87 -1.00 14.85
CA ILE A 53 18.09 -0.63 13.45
C ILE A 53 17.42 0.71 13.14
N PHE A 54 16.17 0.95 13.55
CA PHE A 54 15.40 2.09 13.05
C PHE A 54 15.19 3.24 14.05
N GLN A 55 15.81 3.22 15.23
CA GLN A 55 15.71 4.33 16.17
C GLN A 55 16.17 5.66 15.52
N GLY A 56 15.32 6.68 15.61
CA GLY A 56 15.57 8.00 15.00
C GLY A 56 15.33 8.08 13.48
N CYS A 57 14.90 6.99 12.84
CA CYS A 57 14.62 6.95 11.41
C CYS A 57 13.27 7.65 11.11
N ALA A 58 13.24 8.55 10.13
CA ALA A 58 11.96 9.05 9.65
C ALA A 58 11.20 7.92 8.93
N LEU A 59 9.87 7.93 8.99
CA LEU A 59 9.01 6.92 8.35
C LEU A 59 8.88 7.15 6.83
N THR A 60 9.99 7.41 6.15
CA THR A 60 10.08 7.63 4.70
C THR A 60 10.81 6.48 4.03
N VAL A 61 10.55 6.28 2.74
CA VAL A 61 11.29 5.28 1.96
C VAL A 61 12.78 5.61 1.92
N ALA A 62 13.16 6.89 1.86
CA ALA A 62 14.55 7.30 1.74
C ALA A 62 15.37 6.93 2.98
N ASP A 63 14.87 7.23 4.19
CA ASP A 63 15.59 6.91 5.42
C ASP A 63 15.69 5.41 5.64
N PHE A 64 14.63 4.65 5.34
CA PHE A 64 14.68 3.19 5.43
C PHE A 64 15.68 2.58 4.43
N ARG A 65 15.82 3.15 3.23
CA ARG A 65 16.86 2.73 2.27
C ARG A 65 18.25 2.96 2.81
N LEU A 66 18.50 4.14 3.38
CA LEU A 66 19.80 4.46 3.98
C LEU A 66 20.12 3.54 5.14
N ARG A 67 19.13 3.24 6.00
CA ARG A 67 19.34 2.43 7.19
C ARG A 67 19.57 0.94 6.89
N LEU A 68 18.94 0.44 5.83
CA LEU A 68 19.08 -0.95 5.36
C LEU A 68 20.13 -1.12 4.26
N ASP A 69 20.78 -0.03 3.84
CA ASP A 69 21.69 0.03 2.68
C ASP A 69 21.14 -0.71 1.45
N CYS A 70 19.91 -0.37 1.04
CA CYS A 70 19.24 -1.08 -0.04
C CYS A 70 18.31 -0.19 -0.86
N VAL A 71 18.01 -0.62 -2.10
CA VAL A 71 17.01 0.06 -2.95
C VAL A 71 15.60 -0.51 -2.72
N THR A 72 15.50 -1.80 -2.43
CA THR A 72 14.26 -2.59 -2.33
C THR A 72 13.80 -2.78 -0.87
N VAL A 73 13.52 -1.67 -0.18
CA VAL A 73 13.17 -1.64 1.26
C VAL A 73 12.17 -2.70 1.69
N LEU A 74 11.04 -2.87 0.98
CA LEU A 74 10.01 -3.83 1.38
C LEU A 74 10.48 -5.28 1.28
N VAL A 75 11.36 -5.60 0.32
CA VAL A 75 11.93 -6.94 0.18
C VAL A 75 12.90 -7.18 1.33
N GLN A 76 13.80 -6.24 1.61
CA GLN A 76 14.75 -6.37 2.72
C GLN A 76 14.06 -6.41 4.08
N ALA A 77 13.05 -5.56 4.29
CA ALA A 77 12.23 -5.58 5.49
C ALA A 77 11.50 -6.92 5.66
N ARG A 78 11.06 -7.57 4.57
CA ARG A 78 10.45 -8.90 4.62
C ARG A 78 11.47 -9.96 5.05
N HIS A 79 12.72 -9.85 4.61
CA HIS A 79 13.80 -10.74 5.06
C HIS A 79 14.12 -10.53 6.54
N LEU A 80 14.22 -9.27 6.98
CA LEU A 80 14.47 -8.92 8.38
C LEU A 80 13.36 -9.45 9.32
N ALA A 81 12.11 -9.34 8.89
CA ALA A 81 10.95 -9.80 9.65
C ALA A 81 10.52 -11.24 9.35
N ARG A 82 11.39 -12.08 8.75
CA ARG A 82 11.05 -13.43 8.26
C ARG A 82 10.30 -14.28 9.28
N ASP A 83 10.77 -14.28 10.53
CA ASP A 83 10.24 -15.15 11.59
C ASP A 83 8.87 -14.66 12.11
N THR A 84 8.51 -13.41 11.80
CA THR A 84 7.26 -12.78 12.25
C THR A 84 6.28 -12.48 11.12
N LEU A 85 6.59 -12.86 9.87
CA LEU A 85 5.71 -12.66 8.71
C LEU A 85 4.26 -13.17 8.88
N PRO A 86 4.01 -14.32 9.55
CA PRO A 86 2.65 -14.77 9.81
C PRO A 86 1.82 -13.76 10.62
N ASN A 87 2.47 -12.94 11.45
CA ASN A 87 1.84 -11.97 12.35
C ASN A 87 1.78 -10.54 11.78
N LEU A 88 2.27 -10.33 10.55
CA LEU A 88 2.34 -9.01 9.94
C LEU A 88 1.23 -8.78 8.89
N PRO A 89 0.72 -7.55 8.75
CA PRO A 89 -0.16 -7.18 7.66
C PRO A 89 0.60 -7.11 6.33
N ARG A 90 -0.14 -7.26 5.23
CA ARG A 90 0.37 -6.86 3.90
C ARG A 90 0.76 -5.36 3.95
N PRO A 91 1.85 -4.96 3.26
CA PRO A 91 2.58 -5.72 2.24
C PRO A 91 3.65 -6.71 2.74
N LEU A 92 4.03 -6.69 4.02
CA LEU A 92 5.11 -7.57 4.50
C LEU A 92 4.65 -8.97 4.87
N GLY A 93 3.54 -9.11 5.59
CA GLY A 93 3.07 -10.42 6.01
C GLY A 93 1.91 -10.94 5.19
N PHE A 94 1.18 -11.88 5.78
CA PHE A 94 0.06 -12.56 5.12
C PHE A 94 -1.30 -12.07 5.61
N ILE A 95 -1.34 -11.35 6.74
CA ILE A 95 -2.59 -10.86 7.30
C ILE A 95 -3.23 -9.87 6.33
N PRO A 96 -4.50 -10.08 5.92
CA PRO A 96 -5.24 -9.13 5.11
C PRO A 96 -5.30 -7.77 5.82
N PRO A 97 -5.11 -6.65 5.11
CA PRO A 97 -5.31 -5.35 5.72
C PRO A 97 -6.74 -5.27 6.27
N ARG A 98 -6.89 -4.74 7.49
CA ARG A 98 -8.22 -4.45 8.03
C ARG A 98 -8.90 -3.52 7.02
N ALA A 99 -10.07 -3.91 6.55
CA ALA A 99 -10.80 -3.14 5.54
C ALA A 99 -11.30 -1.83 6.16
N GLU A 100 -10.42 -0.83 6.26
CA GLU A 100 -10.82 0.51 6.65
C GLU A 100 -11.64 1.13 5.51
N GLY A 101 -12.93 1.31 5.75
CA GLY A 101 -13.74 2.30 5.05
C GLY A 101 -14.04 1.99 3.59
N GLY A 102 -14.63 0.82 3.35
CA GLY A 102 -15.21 0.50 2.06
C GLY A 102 -16.04 -0.75 2.19
N GLY A 103 -17.09 -0.68 3.01
CA GLY A 103 -18.12 -1.72 3.05
C GLY A 103 -18.43 -2.09 1.61
N ARG A 104 -18.00 -3.29 1.21
CA ARG A 104 -18.31 -3.84 -0.09
C ARG A 104 -19.83 -3.81 -0.09
N LYS A 105 -20.44 -2.89 -0.85
CA LYS A 105 -21.84 -3.02 -1.18
C LYS A 105 -21.91 -4.29 -2.04
N ILE A 106 -21.99 -5.43 -1.37
CA ILE A 106 -22.35 -6.74 -1.94
C ILE A 106 -23.69 -6.60 -2.69
N ARG A 107 -24.46 -5.54 -2.40
CA ARG A 107 -25.69 -5.15 -3.09
C ARG A 107 -25.53 -4.66 -4.54
N PHE A 108 -24.32 -4.40 -5.03
CA PHE A 108 -24.07 -4.01 -6.44
C PHE A 108 -23.13 -4.96 -7.18
N GLN A 109 -22.99 -6.21 -6.74
CA GLN A 109 -22.55 -7.24 -7.67
C GLN A 109 -23.67 -7.39 -8.70
N GLN A 110 -23.43 -6.89 -9.91
CA GLN A 110 -24.23 -7.23 -11.08
C GLN A 110 -24.33 -8.76 -11.09
N ARG A 111 -25.56 -9.30 -11.01
CA ARG A 111 -25.78 -10.72 -11.28
C ARG A 111 -25.21 -10.96 -12.67
N MET A 112 -24.14 -11.73 -12.76
CA MET A 112 -23.72 -12.29 -14.04
C MET A 112 -24.90 -13.16 -14.48
N GLY A 113 -25.66 -12.69 -15.47
CA GLY A 113 -26.70 -13.50 -16.09
C GLY A 113 -26.07 -14.75 -16.67
N THR A 114 -26.74 -15.88 -16.56
CA THR A 114 -26.34 -17.10 -17.26
C THR A 114 -26.19 -16.77 -18.74
N ASP A 115 -25.09 -17.19 -19.38
CA ASP A 115 -24.97 -17.10 -20.83
C ASP A 115 -26.22 -17.72 -21.47
N PRO A 116 -26.92 -17.02 -22.38
CA PRO A 116 -28.09 -17.59 -23.03
C PRO A 116 -27.66 -18.83 -23.82
N PRO A 117 -28.45 -19.93 -23.79
CA PRO A 117 -28.12 -21.13 -24.54
C PRO A 117 -28.03 -20.79 -26.03
N ALA A 118 -27.01 -21.33 -26.69
CA ALA A 118 -26.90 -21.22 -28.14
C ALA A 118 -28.17 -21.82 -28.76
N LEU A 119 -28.93 -21.00 -29.48
CA LEU A 119 -30.06 -21.45 -30.28
C LEU A 119 -29.54 -22.51 -31.26
N ALA A 120 -29.93 -23.76 -31.04
CA ALA A 120 -29.86 -24.79 -32.06
C ALA A 120 -31.01 -24.55 -33.03
N GLY A 121 -30.67 -24.21 -34.28
CA GLY A 121 -31.58 -24.05 -35.41
C GLY A 121 -30.78 -24.08 -36.70
#